data_AF-A0A973DCL5-F1
#
_entry.id   AF-A0A973DCL5-F1
#
_cell.length_a   1.000
_cell.length_b   1.000
_cell.length_c   1.000
_cell.angle_alpha   90.00
_cell.angle_beta   90.00
_cell.angle_gamma   90.00
#
_symmetry.space_group_name_H-M   'P 1'
#
loop_
_entity.id
_entity.type
_entity.pdbx_description
1 polymer ?
#
loop_
_entity_poly.entity_id
_entity_poly.type
_entity_poly.pdbx_seq_one_letter_code
_entity_poly.pdbx_strand_id
1 'polypeptide(L)'
;MPINRKRGSAYYLGEVEELSCLGERSAQSGGYSPTEVNNIAIEQLKLEVVNRGGNGYWVKSCKDFTSDYQSCDVATVCKGKAYSY
;
A
#
# COMPACT_ATOMS: atom_id res chain seq x y z
N MET A 1 -16.08 -29.10 -26.71
CA MET A 1 -16.73 -28.44 -25.57
C MET A 1 -15.87 -27.25 -25.16
N PRO A 2 -16.34 -26.00 -25.20
CA PRO A 2 -15.53 -24.87 -24.74
C PRO A 2 -15.51 -24.83 -23.21
N ILE A 3 -14.31 -24.71 -22.65
CA ILE A 3 -14.05 -24.58 -21.22
C ILE A 3 -14.53 -23.18 -20.80
N ASN A 4 -15.67 -23.12 -20.10
CA ASN A 4 -16.17 -21.91 -19.44
C ASN A 4 -15.20 -21.53 -18.31
N ARG A 5 -14.16 -20.75 -18.64
CA ARG A 5 -13.29 -20.11 -17.67
C ARG A 5 -14.12 -19.01 -17.00
N LYS A 6 -14.76 -19.32 -15.85
CA LYS A 6 -15.41 -18.31 -15.00
C LYS A 6 -14.38 -17.20 -14.74
N ARG A 7 -14.54 -16.05 -15.41
CA ARG A 7 -13.90 -14.80 -14.96
C ARG A 7 -14.54 -14.51 -13.62
N GLY A 8 -13.85 -14.83 -12.52
CA GLY A 8 -14.29 -14.50 -11.17
C GLY A 8 -14.67 -13.02 -11.14
N SER A 9 -15.91 -12.73 -10.79
CA SER A 9 -16.39 -11.36 -10.65
C SER A 9 -15.65 -10.76 -9.47
N ALA A 10 -14.80 -9.76 -9.70
CA ALA A 10 -14.13 -9.05 -8.64
C ALA A 10 -15.18 -8.37 -7.74
N TYR A 11 -15.27 -8.78 -6.49
CA TYR A 11 -16.07 -8.12 -5.46
C TYR A 11 -15.27 -6.98 -4.86
N TYR A 12 -15.80 -5.76 -4.96
CA TYR A 12 -15.18 -4.59 -4.37
C TYR A 12 -15.39 -4.59 -2.84
N LEU A 13 -14.29 -4.57 -2.09
CA LEU A 13 -14.30 -4.60 -0.62
C LEU A 13 -14.19 -3.21 0.02
N GLY A 14 -13.89 -2.17 -0.76
CA GLY A 14 -13.80 -0.79 -0.29
C GLY A 14 -12.45 -0.14 -0.59
N GLU A 15 -12.32 1.12 -0.14
CA GLU A 15 -11.07 1.87 -0.24
C GLU A 15 -10.14 1.49 0.93
N VAL A 16 -8.85 1.42 0.64
CA VAL A 16 -7.78 1.15 1.63
C VAL A 16 -6.77 2.28 1.56
N GLU A 17 -6.24 2.67 2.72
CA GLU A 17 -5.27 3.74 2.85
C GLU A 17 -4.28 3.35 3.95
N GLU A 18 -3.00 3.38 3.61
CA GLU A 18 -1.93 2.99 4.52
C GLU A 18 -0.79 4.01 4.49
N LEU A 19 -0.21 4.24 5.67
CA LEU A 19 0.86 5.19 5.91
C LEU A 19 2.14 4.42 6.28
N SER A 20 3.15 4.52 5.43
CA SER A 20 4.51 4.18 5.81
C SER A 20 5.18 5.41 6.42
N CYS A 21 5.67 5.28 7.64
CA CYS A 21 6.48 6.27 8.33
C CYS A 21 7.83 5.65 8.64
N LEU A 22 8.90 6.29 8.16
CA LEU A 22 10.26 5.96 8.56
C LEU A 22 10.76 7.09 9.46
N GLY A 23 10.84 6.80 10.75
CA GLY A 23 11.42 7.69 11.75
C GLY A 23 12.94 7.72 11.71
N GLU A 24 13.51 8.63 12.50
CA GLU A 24 14.93 9.02 12.61
C GLU A 24 15.88 7.87 13.03
N ARG A 25 15.93 6.81 12.23
CA ARG A 25 16.83 5.66 12.37
C ARG A 25 17.27 5.17 11.00
N SER A 26 17.92 6.05 10.23
CA SER A 26 18.88 5.64 9.18
C SER A 26 19.77 6.79 8.67
N ALA A 27 19.97 7.86 9.45
CA ALA A 27 21.00 8.86 9.13
C ALA A 27 22.44 8.29 9.22
N GLN A 28 22.62 7.05 9.67
CA GLN A 28 23.93 6.39 9.77
C GLN A 28 24.36 5.58 8.53
N SER A 29 23.54 5.43 7.49
CA SER A 29 24.01 4.81 6.25
C SER A 29 23.09 5.14 5.06
N GLY A 30 23.28 6.32 4.44
CA GLY A 30 22.69 6.68 3.15
C GLY A 30 21.16 6.67 3.16
N GLY A 31 20.55 7.84 3.46
CA GLY A 31 19.10 8.00 3.69
C GLY A 31 18.15 7.23 2.77
N TYR A 32 16.94 6.99 3.27
CA TYR A 32 15.92 6.20 2.59
C TYR A 32 15.65 6.68 1.16
N SER A 33 15.65 5.74 0.21
CA SER A 33 15.18 6.03 -1.14
C SER A 33 13.66 6.20 -1.12
N PRO A 34 13.09 7.22 -1.79
CA PRO A 34 11.63 7.36 -1.93
C PRO A 34 10.96 6.07 -2.42
N THR A 35 11.66 5.27 -3.24
CA THR A 35 11.18 3.98 -3.73
C THR A 35 10.99 2.95 -2.61
N GLU A 36 11.85 2.94 -1.59
CA GLU A 36 11.73 2.00 -0.46
C GLU A 36 10.53 2.34 0.41
N VAL A 37 10.32 3.61 0.71
CA VAL A 37 9.18 4.06 1.55
C VAL A 37 7.86 3.76 0.86
N ASN A 38 7.80 3.99 -0.47
CA ASN A 38 6.68 3.61 -1.32
C ASN A 38 6.41 2.10 -1.30
N ASN A 39 7.45 1.27 -1.43
CA ASN A 39 7.28 -0.19 -1.38
C ASN A 39 6.73 -0.66 -0.03
N ILE A 40 7.22 -0.11 1.08
CA ILE A 40 6.71 -0.44 2.43
C ILE A 40 5.23 -0.07 2.56
N ALA A 41 4.83 1.13 2.09
CA ALA A 41 3.42 1.55 2.11
C ALA A 41 2.53 0.62 1.26
N ILE A 42 3.02 0.14 0.12
CA ILE A 42 2.29 -0.82 -0.72
C ILE A 42 2.18 -2.20 -0.03
N GLU A 43 3.22 -2.68 0.64
CA GLU A 43 3.16 -3.94 1.39
C GLU A 43 2.16 -3.85 2.56
N GLN A 44 2.11 -2.74 3.27
CA GLN A 44 1.08 -2.50 4.29
C GLN A 44 -0.32 -2.49 3.68
N LEU A 45 -0.50 -1.83 2.53
CA LEU A 45 -1.77 -1.81 1.82
C LEU A 45 -2.22 -3.22 1.40
N LYS A 46 -1.29 -4.09 0.99
CA LYS A 46 -1.59 -5.50 0.70
C LYS A 46 -2.03 -6.26 1.94
N LEU A 47 -1.37 -6.06 3.09
CA LEU A 47 -1.76 -6.69 4.35
C LEU A 47 -3.17 -6.26 4.75
N GLU A 48 -3.50 -4.97 4.60
CA GLU A 48 -4.84 -4.47 4.89
C GLU A 48 -5.90 -5.08 3.95
N VAL A 49 -5.58 -5.26 2.67
CA VAL A 49 -6.46 -5.97 1.72
C VAL A 49 -6.72 -7.40 2.18
N VAL A 50 -5.68 -8.12 2.63
CA VAL A 50 -5.82 -9.50 3.16
C VAL A 50 -6.63 -9.51 4.45
N ASN A 51 -6.41 -8.57 5.37
CA ASN A 51 -7.18 -8.43 6.62
C ASN A 51 -8.67 -8.20 6.37
N ARG A 52 -9.01 -7.55 5.25
CA ARG A 52 -10.40 -7.35 4.80
C ARG A 52 -10.99 -8.54 4.04
N GLY A 53 -10.26 -9.66 3.93
CA GLY A 53 -10.70 -10.85 3.19
C GLY A 53 -10.55 -10.72 1.67
N GLY A 54 -9.73 -9.77 1.21
CA GLY A 54 -9.40 -9.57 -0.19
C GLY A 54 -8.17 -10.34 -0.65
N ASN A 55 -8.11 -10.61 -1.95
CA ASN A 55 -6.97 -11.21 -2.65
C ASN A 55 -6.53 -10.34 -3.85
N GLY A 56 -7.13 -9.16 -4.00
CA GLY A 56 -6.87 -8.21 -5.08
C GLY A 56 -6.77 -6.78 -4.57
N TYR A 57 -5.83 -6.01 -5.12
CA TYR A 57 -5.68 -4.60 -4.78
C TYR A 57 -5.39 -3.76 -6.02
N TRP A 58 -5.81 -2.50 -5.98
CA TRP A 58 -5.47 -1.49 -6.98
C TRP A 58 -4.93 -0.25 -6.26
N VAL A 59 -3.66 0.07 -6.48
CA VAL A 59 -3.06 1.30 -5.96
C VAL A 59 -3.51 2.47 -6.83
N LYS A 60 -4.20 3.45 -6.24
CA LYS A 60 -4.62 4.68 -6.92
C LYS A 60 -3.50 5.69 -6.98
N SER A 61 -2.86 5.94 -5.84
CA SER A 61 -1.78 6.91 -5.71
C SER A 61 -0.99 6.64 -4.45
N CYS A 62 0.32 6.81 -4.54
CA CYS A 62 1.19 6.97 -3.38
C CYS A 62 1.74 8.40 -3.41
N LYS A 63 1.67 9.09 -2.26
CA LYS A 63 2.18 10.45 -2.11
C LYS A 63 3.13 10.49 -0.94
N ASP A 64 4.31 11.02 -1.21
CA ASP A 64 5.31 11.29 -0.19
C ASP A 64 4.94 12.59 0.53
N PHE A 65 5.07 12.57 1.84
CA PHE A 65 4.89 13.71 2.73
C PHE A 65 6.19 13.92 3.49
N THR A 66 6.84 15.06 3.20
CA THR A 66 7.85 15.64 4.07
C THR A 66 7.10 16.54 5.05
N SER A 67 6.62 15.99 6.16
CA SER A 67 5.88 16.76 7.15
C SER A 67 6.41 16.43 8.53
N ASP A 68 6.48 17.44 9.40
CA ASP A 68 6.67 17.35 10.87
C ASP A 68 5.59 16.50 11.59
N TYR A 69 4.85 15.66 10.86
CA TYR A 69 3.91 14.69 11.38
C TYR A 69 4.70 13.62 12.14
N GLN A 70 4.71 13.75 13.47
CA GLN A 70 5.03 12.67 14.41
C GLN A 70 6.38 11.96 14.18
N SER A 71 7.49 12.71 14.12
CA SER A 71 8.87 12.16 14.11
C SER A 71 9.23 11.25 12.91
N CYS A 72 8.53 11.39 11.79
CA CYS A 72 8.85 10.70 10.53
C CYS A 72 9.71 11.62 9.66
N ASP A 73 10.93 11.20 9.29
CA ASP A 73 11.78 11.94 8.34
C ASP A 73 11.22 11.84 6.92
N VAL A 74 10.70 10.67 6.57
CA VAL A 74 10.02 10.40 5.30
C VAL A 74 8.77 9.60 5.58
N ALA A 75 7.63 10.11 5.11
CA ALA A 75 6.36 9.42 5.16
C ALA A 75 5.77 9.28 3.76
N THR A 76 5.14 8.14 3.49
CA THR A 76 4.38 7.90 2.25
C THR A 76 3.01 7.37 2.59
N VAL A 77 1.97 8.01 2.05
CA VAL A 77 0.60 7.49 2.12
C VAL A 77 0.24 6.88 0.77
N CYS A 78 -0.10 5.60 0.77
CA CYS A 78 -0.67 4.93 -0.39
C CYS A 78 -2.18 4.75 -0.22
N LYS A 79 -2.94 5.18 -1.22
CA LYS A 79 -4.39 4.98 -1.32
C LYS A 79 -4.69 3.97 -2.41
N GLY A 80 -5.66 3.11 -2.16
CA GLY A 80 -6.04 2.05 -3.08
C GLY A 80 -7.46 1.55 -2.90
N LYS A 81 -7.75 0.47 -3.61
CA LYS A 81 -9.02 -0.25 -3.57
C LYS A 81 -8.74 -1.73 -3.31
N ALA A 82 -9.53 -2.35 -2.45
CA ALA A 82 -9.47 -3.76 -2.14
C ALA A 82 -10.55 -4.55 -2.91
N TYR A 83 -10.21 -5.75 -3.33
CA TYR A 83 -11.06 -6.66 -4.10
C TYR A 83 -10.93 -8.10 -3.61
N SER A 84 -11.99 -8.88 -3.79
CA SER A 84 -12.00 -10.34 -3.63
C SER A 84 -12.41 -10.99 -4.96
N TYR A 85 -11.65 -11.96 -5.44
CA TYR A 85 -11.86 -12.71 -6.68
C TYR A 85 -12.26 -14.15 -6.42
#